data_AF-A0A1G3BVK3-F1
#
_entry.id   AF-A0A1G3BVK3-F1
#
_cell.length_a   1.000
_cell.length_b   1.000
_cell.length_c   1.000
_cell.angle_alpha   90.00
_cell.angle_beta   90.00
_cell.angle_gamma   90.00
#
_symmetry.space_group_name_H-M   'P 1'
#
loop_
_entity.id
_entity.type
_entity.pdbx_description
1 polymer ?
#
loop_
_entity_poly.entity_id
_entity_poly.type
_entity_poly.pdbx_seq_one_letter_code
_entity_poly.pdbx_strand_id
1 'polypeptide(L)'
;MMKFSILLIIFIISFSTVYGQTQGNVEIFQYKAPQFLYEEKCSKCHTLERVFAEHKTENEWRICIAKMIQKNPLWITETEEVQITDEILGRRNDIVIPYPQKKKYADTQLLFIDRCTKCHTASRILKENKTEEEWKETVLRMRDNAPELFYEEDIAVLTEYLTERGKLMRDDIASQIMVEKCLVCHEAGRILLERKSRNDWEKCVTDMRVLAKQKFKKDWFTSDEFRLIIDLLVKTQGLKDG
;
A
#
# COMPACT_ATOMS: atom_id res chain seq x y z
N MET A 1 73.69 53.11 2.65
CA MET A 1 73.73 51.93 1.75
C MET A 1 72.30 51.46 1.52
N MET A 2 71.84 51.59 0.28
CA MET A 2 70.58 51.02 -0.21
C MET A 2 70.57 49.50 -0.03
N LYS A 3 69.43 48.91 0.33
CA LYS A 3 68.94 47.66 -0.30
C LYS A 3 67.50 47.29 0.09
N PHE A 4 66.63 47.44 -0.90
CA PHE A 4 65.59 46.52 -1.37
C PHE A 4 64.44 46.07 -0.43
N SER A 5 63.27 46.56 -0.84
CA SER A 5 61.91 46.06 -0.63
C SER A 5 61.75 44.54 -0.70
N ILE A 6 60.98 43.96 0.22
CA ILE A 6 60.11 42.81 -0.05
C ILE A 6 58.78 43.05 0.70
N LEU A 7 57.74 43.39 -0.06
CA LEU A 7 56.35 43.40 0.39
C LEU A 7 55.92 41.93 0.55
N LEU A 8 55.58 41.50 1.77
CA LEU A 8 55.01 40.18 2.02
C LEU A 8 53.51 40.36 2.30
N ILE A 9 52.69 40.19 1.27
CA ILE A 9 51.23 40.17 1.37
C ILE A 9 50.84 38.83 2.00
N ILE A 10 50.51 38.84 3.29
CA ILE A 10 49.95 37.67 3.98
C ILE A 10 48.45 37.66 3.69
N PHE A 11 48.04 36.81 2.74
CA PHE A 11 46.65 36.52 2.43
C PHE A 11 46.08 35.64 3.57
N ILE A 12 45.41 36.25 4.55
CA ILE A 12 44.70 35.52 5.59
C ILE A 12 43.42 34.97 4.96
N ILE A 13 43.49 33.74 4.44
CA ILE A 13 42.30 33.00 4.02
C ILE A 13 41.51 32.65 5.28
N SER A 14 40.41 33.36 5.47
CA SER A 14 39.41 33.08 6.49
C SER A 14 38.82 31.69 6.24
N PHE A 15 39.23 30.70 7.04
CA PHE A 15 38.56 29.41 7.10
C PHE A 15 37.24 29.59 7.85
N SER A 16 36.22 30.05 7.13
CA SER A 16 34.83 29.97 7.57
C SER A 16 34.42 28.49 7.51
N THR A 17 34.42 27.81 8.64
CA THR A 17 33.83 26.48 8.78
C THR A 17 32.32 26.62 8.55
N VAL A 18 31.88 26.39 7.32
CA VAL A 18 30.48 26.21 6.98
C VAL A 18 30.03 24.89 7.60
N TYR A 19 29.51 24.96 8.82
CA TYR A 19 28.62 23.96 9.36
C TYR A 19 27.34 24.00 8.52
N GLY A 20 27.28 23.16 7.49
CA GLY A 20 26.03 22.82 6.82
C GLY A 20 25.15 22.09 7.82
N GLN A 21 24.34 22.82 8.59
CA GLN A 21 23.20 22.25 9.29
C GLN A 21 22.23 21.76 8.21
N THR A 22 22.22 20.45 7.96
CA THR A 22 21.10 19.80 7.34
C THR A 22 19.90 20.01 8.26
N GLN A 23 19.02 20.95 7.91
CA GLN A 23 17.66 20.95 8.42
C GLN A 23 16.99 19.67 7.88
N GLY A 24 17.20 18.57 8.58
CA GLY A 24 16.28 17.46 8.54
C GLY A 24 14.94 18.03 8.99
N ASN A 25 13.98 18.07 8.07
CA ASN A 25 12.61 18.39 8.38
C ASN A 25 12.12 17.27 9.31
N VAL A 26 12.23 17.48 10.62
CA VAL A 26 11.63 16.59 11.61
C VAL A 26 10.14 16.84 11.49
N GLU A 27 9.44 15.99 10.73
CA GLU A 27 8.00 15.91 10.81
C GLU A 27 7.65 15.68 12.28
N ILE A 28 7.09 16.71 12.91
CA ILE A 28 6.48 16.60 14.23
C ILE A 28 5.30 15.65 14.04
N PHE A 29 5.44 14.41 14.51
CA PHE A 29 4.36 13.45 14.54
C PHE A 29 3.26 14.00 15.44
N GLN A 30 2.27 14.66 14.83
CA GLN A 30 1.08 15.14 15.53
C GLN A 30 0.29 13.91 15.99
N TYR A 31 0.30 13.64 17.30
CA TYR A 31 -0.61 12.68 17.89
C TYR A 31 -2.03 13.19 17.72
N LYS A 32 -2.76 12.64 16.75
CA LYS A 32 -4.20 12.89 16.60
C LYS A 32 -4.89 12.17 17.74
N ALA A 33 -5.59 12.91 18.60
CA ALA A 33 -6.39 12.31 19.66
C ALA A 33 -7.38 11.29 19.05
N PRO A 34 -7.60 10.13 19.68
CA PRO A 34 -8.57 9.14 19.21
C PRO A 34 -9.92 9.80 18.91
N GLN A 35 -10.40 9.65 17.68
CA GLN A 35 -11.68 10.20 17.25
C GLN A 35 -12.85 9.35 17.75
N PHE A 36 -12.59 8.04 17.93
CA PHE A 36 -13.56 7.06 18.39
C PHE A 36 -13.02 6.34 19.62
N LEU A 37 -13.93 5.94 20.51
CA LEU A 37 -13.59 5.22 21.72
C LEU A 37 -12.98 3.85 21.42
N TYR A 38 -13.37 3.20 20.32
CA TYR A 38 -12.74 1.95 19.88
C TYR A 38 -11.25 2.14 19.50
N GLU A 39 -10.84 3.32 19.04
CA GLU A 39 -9.43 3.60 18.75
C GLU A 39 -8.63 3.62 20.05
N GLU A 40 -9.17 4.18 21.11
CA GLU A 40 -8.50 4.18 22.41
C GLU A 40 -8.54 2.80 23.08
N LYS A 41 -9.71 2.15 23.08
CA LYS A 41 -9.93 0.92 23.86
C LYS A 41 -9.44 -0.32 23.13
N CYS A 42 -9.69 -0.44 21.83
CA CYS A 42 -9.35 -1.65 21.09
C CYS A 42 -7.91 -1.60 20.56
N SER A 43 -7.41 -0.43 20.15
CA SER A 43 -6.09 -0.34 19.50
C SER A 43 -4.90 -0.61 20.44
N LYS A 44 -5.13 -0.54 21.77
CA LYS A 44 -4.09 -0.79 22.78
C LYS A 44 -3.64 -2.26 22.82
N CYS A 45 -4.50 -3.19 22.43
CA CYS A 45 -4.20 -4.62 22.41
C CYS A 45 -4.36 -5.27 21.02
N HIS A 46 -5.07 -4.62 20.10
CA HIS A 46 -5.33 -5.12 18.76
C HIS A 46 -4.97 -4.06 17.72
N THR A 47 -4.58 -4.42 16.50
CA THR A 47 -4.59 -3.43 15.42
C THR A 47 -6.04 -3.15 15.02
N LEU A 48 -6.37 -1.92 14.61
CA LEU A 48 -7.73 -1.61 14.12
C LEU A 48 -8.08 -2.45 12.89
N GLU A 49 -7.11 -2.71 12.03
CA GLU A 49 -7.25 -3.68 10.93
C GLU A 49 -7.75 -5.04 11.42
N ARG A 50 -7.18 -5.57 12.52
CA ARG A 50 -7.62 -6.84 13.11
C ARG A 50 -9.00 -6.74 13.73
N VAL A 51 -9.34 -5.60 14.37
CA VAL A 51 -10.68 -5.37 14.93
C VAL A 51 -11.72 -5.48 13.82
N PHE A 52 -11.47 -4.84 12.67
CA PHE A 52 -12.39 -4.78 11.54
C PHE A 52 -12.16 -5.85 10.45
N ALA A 53 -11.33 -6.85 10.72
CA ALA A 53 -10.98 -7.88 9.72
C ALA A 53 -12.18 -8.76 9.32
N GLU A 54 -13.15 -8.92 10.23
CA GLU A 54 -14.35 -9.71 10.00
C GLU A 54 -15.58 -8.81 10.04
N HIS A 55 -16.44 -8.93 9.04
CA HIS A 55 -17.77 -8.34 9.11
C HIS A 55 -18.58 -9.02 10.22
N LYS A 56 -19.29 -8.21 11.01
CA LYS A 56 -20.14 -8.69 12.11
C LYS A 56 -21.44 -7.92 12.08
N THR A 57 -22.54 -8.64 12.28
CA THR A 57 -23.82 -8.07 12.64
C THR A 57 -23.72 -7.36 13.99
N GLU A 58 -24.69 -6.50 14.32
CA GLU A 58 -24.73 -5.83 15.62
C GLU A 58 -24.64 -6.82 16.78
N ASN A 59 -25.41 -7.91 16.74
CA ASN A 59 -25.39 -8.90 17.81
C ASN A 59 -24.02 -9.59 17.95
N GLU A 60 -23.35 -9.87 16.83
CA GLU A 60 -22.00 -10.44 16.82
C GLU A 60 -20.96 -9.47 17.37
N TRP A 61 -21.11 -8.17 17.12
CA TRP A 61 -20.28 -7.12 17.72
C TRP A 61 -20.46 -7.06 19.24
N ARG A 62 -21.70 -7.04 19.72
CA ARG A 62 -22.01 -7.05 21.16
C ARG A 62 -21.40 -8.26 21.86
N ILE A 63 -21.53 -9.45 21.26
CA ILE A 63 -20.90 -10.68 21.77
C ILE A 63 -19.37 -10.57 21.77
N CYS A 64 -18.77 -9.99 20.73
CA CYS A 64 -17.33 -9.79 20.64
C CYS A 64 -16.81 -8.86 21.75
N ILE A 65 -17.46 -7.71 21.95
CA ILE A 65 -17.07 -6.73 22.96
C ILE A 65 -17.31 -7.30 24.37
N ALA A 66 -18.42 -7.99 24.60
CA ALA A 66 -18.68 -8.69 25.86
C ALA A 66 -17.58 -9.71 26.22
N LYS A 67 -17.05 -10.43 25.22
CA LYS A 67 -15.88 -11.32 25.44
C LYS A 67 -14.62 -10.55 25.84
N MET A 68 -14.42 -9.34 25.31
CA MET A 68 -13.28 -8.49 25.68
C MET A 68 -13.45 -7.93 27.10
N ILE A 69 -14.67 -7.53 27.47
CA ILE A 69 -15.04 -7.13 28.84
C ILE A 69 -14.77 -8.29 29.81
N GLN A 70 -15.21 -9.51 29.50
CA GLN A 70 -14.95 -10.67 30.37
C GLN A 70 -13.45 -10.96 30.58
N LYS A 71 -12.62 -10.71 29.57
CA LYS A 71 -11.16 -10.87 29.67
C LYS A 71 -10.50 -9.79 30.51
N ASN A 72 -11.03 -8.56 30.48
CA ASN A 72 -10.54 -7.46 31.30
C ASN A 72 -11.71 -6.53 31.71
N PRO A 73 -12.40 -6.84 32.83
CA PRO A 73 -13.62 -6.14 33.24
C PRO A 73 -13.42 -4.66 33.58
N LEU A 74 -12.18 -4.23 33.83
CA LEU A 74 -11.86 -2.84 34.19
C LEU A 74 -11.52 -1.97 32.97
N TRP A 75 -11.48 -2.54 31.76
CA TRP A 75 -11.01 -1.84 30.56
C TRP A 75 -12.13 -1.14 29.78
N ILE A 76 -13.29 -1.80 29.67
CA ILE A 76 -14.48 -1.34 28.96
C ILE A 76 -15.67 -1.50 29.91
N THR A 77 -16.38 -0.41 30.17
CA THR A 77 -17.63 -0.40 30.95
C THR A 77 -18.84 -0.73 30.07
N GLU A 78 -19.99 -1.05 30.68
CA GLU A 78 -21.24 -1.32 29.94
C GLU A 78 -21.69 -0.11 29.11
N THR A 79 -21.50 1.12 29.59
CA THR A 79 -21.82 2.34 28.83
C THR A 79 -20.87 2.53 27.64
N GLU A 80 -19.59 2.19 27.81
CA GLU A 80 -18.60 2.24 26.73
C GLU A 80 -18.83 1.13 25.69
N GLU A 81 -19.38 -0.03 26.08
CA GLU A 81 -19.79 -1.08 25.13
C GLU A 81 -20.83 -0.58 24.13
N VAL A 82 -21.86 0.11 24.63
CA VAL A 82 -22.92 0.66 23.78
C VAL A 82 -22.33 1.71 22.84
N GLN A 83 -21.52 2.63 23.38
CA GLN A 83 -20.87 3.67 22.58
C GLN A 83 -19.95 3.09 21.50
N ILE A 84 -19.08 2.13 21.85
CA ILE A 84 -18.18 1.47 20.89
C ILE A 84 -19.00 0.77 19.80
N THR A 85 -20.08 0.09 20.17
CA THR A 85 -20.97 -0.60 19.22
C THR A 85 -21.62 0.40 18.26
N ASP A 86 -22.13 1.52 18.78
CA ASP A 86 -22.75 2.57 17.97
C ASP A 86 -21.75 3.30 17.06
N GLU A 87 -20.51 3.51 17.53
CA GLU A 87 -19.42 4.06 16.73
C GLU A 87 -19.03 3.12 15.58
N ILE A 88 -18.88 1.82 15.86
CA ILE A 88 -18.56 0.79 14.86
C ILE A 88 -19.65 0.68 13.80
N LEU A 89 -20.93 0.79 14.21
CA LEU A 89 -22.08 0.70 13.33
C LEU A 89 -22.45 2.03 12.66
N GLY A 90 -21.65 3.09 12.88
CA GLY A 90 -21.84 4.39 12.24
C GLY A 90 -23.11 5.12 12.69
N ARG A 91 -23.63 4.85 13.90
CA ARG A 91 -24.86 5.44 14.44
C ARG A 91 -24.64 6.73 15.23
N ARG A 92 -23.40 7.22 15.32
CA ARG A 92 -23.08 8.51 15.95
C ARG A 92 -23.52 9.66 15.04
N ASN A 93 -24.54 10.42 15.47
CA ASN A 93 -25.10 11.52 14.69
C ASN A 93 -24.22 12.80 14.68
N ASP A 94 -23.25 12.90 15.58
CA ASP A 94 -22.33 14.04 15.75
C ASP A 94 -21.02 13.88 14.95
N ILE A 95 -20.77 12.69 14.40
CA ILE A 95 -19.63 12.42 13.52
C ILE A 95 -20.17 11.87 12.20
N VAL A 96 -20.12 12.69 11.15
CA VAL A 96 -20.21 12.19 9.78
C VAL A 96 -18.92 11.42 9.52
N ILE A 97 -18.91 10.14 9.91
CA ILE A 97 -17.89 9.22 9.44
C ILE A 97 -18.14 9.12 7.93
N PRO A 98 -17.16 9.44 7.07
CA PRO A 98 -17.18 8.84 5.77
C PRO A 98 -16.95 7.36 6.04
N TYR A 99 -18.04 6.59 6.20
CA TYR A 99 -18.08 5.23 5.67
C TYR A 99 -17.30 5.30 4.36
N PRO A 100 -16.27 4.46 4.09
CA PRO A 100 -15.41 4.65 2.93
C PRO A 100 -16.35 4.80 1.74
N GLN A 101 -16.56 6.06 1.32
CA GLN A 101 -17.57 6.33 0.33
C GLN A 101 -17.04 5.58 -0.86
N LYS A 102 -17.91 4.80 -1.50
CA LYS A 102 -17.51 4.08 -2.69
C LYS A 102 -16.72 5.08 -3.57
N LYS A 103 -15.46 4.75 -3.84
CA LYS A 103 -14.55 5.70 -4.49
C LYS A 103 -14.59 5.43 -5.98
N LYS A 104 -14.99 6.39 -6.79
CA LYS A 104 -14.90 6.24 -8.24
C LYS A 104 -13.46 6.49 -8.67
N TYR A 105 -12.91 5.60 -9.50
CA TYR A 105 -11.55 5.72 -10.02
C TYR A 105 -11.58 5.77 -11.55
N ALA A 106 -10.88 6.74 -12.11
CA ALA A 106 -10.59 6.77 -13.56
C ALA A 106 -9.42 5.84 -13.92
N ASP A 107 -8.53 5.55 -12.96
CA ASP A 107 -7.40 4.66 -13.15
C ASP A 107 -7.79 3.22 -12.77
N THR A 108 -7.74 2.33 -13.77
CA THR A 108 -8.12 0.93 -13.64
C THR A 108 -7.21 0.15 -12.68
N GLN A 109 -5.91 0.49 -12.61
CA GLN A 109 -4.99 -0.17 -11.67
C GLN A 109 -5.37 0.19 -10.24
N LEU A 110 -5.70 1.45 -9.98
CA LEU A 110 -6.16 1.89 -8.66
C LEU A 110 -7.49 1.24 -8.27
N LEU A 111 -8.43 1.12 -9.22
CA LEU A 111 -9.67 0.38 -9.02
C LEU A 111 -9.40 -1.08 -8.65
N PHE A 112 -8.54 -1.78 -9.40
CA PHE A 112 -8.16 -3.17 -9.12
C PHE A 112 -7.55 -3.32 -7.72
N ILE A 113 -6.62 -2.44 -7.34
CA ILE A 113 -5.99 -2.47 -6.01
C ILE A 113 -7.04 -2.28 -4.91
N ASP A 114 -7.88 -1.25 -5.02
CA ASP A 114 -8.86 -0.92 -3.97
C ASP A 114 -9.98 -1.95 -3.84
N ARG A 115 -10.42 -2.56 -4.95
CA ARG A 115 -11.54 -3.53 -4.98
C ARG A 115 -11.10 -4.94 -4.67
N CYS A 116 -10.04 -5.40 -5.34
CA CYS A 116 -9.68 -6.81 -5.36
C CYS A 116 -8.62 -7.15 -4.32
N THR A 117 -7.67 -6.25 -4.08
CA THR A 117 -6.50 -6.58 -3.23
C THR A 117 -6.71 -6.34 -1.74
N LYS A 118 -7.84 -5.72 -1.37
CA LYS A 118 -8.25 -5.53 0.03
C LYS A 118 -8.41 -6.86 0.78
N CYS A 119 -8.88 -7.91 0.08
CA CYS A 119 -9.16 -9.23 0.67
C CYS A 119 -8.36 -10.37 0.03
N HIS A 120 -7.75 -10.14 -1.14
CA HIS A 120 -7.06 -11.17 -1.90
C HIS A 120 -5.66 -10.72 -2.29
N THR A 121 -4.69 -11.63 -2.29
CA THR A 121 -3.38 -11.29 -2.86
C THR A 121 -3.51 -11.10 -4.36
N ALA A 122 -2.87 -10.06 -4.90
CA ALA A 122 -2.86 -9.83 -6.34
C ALA A 122 -2.28 -11.03 -7.10
N SER A 123 -1.28 -11.72 -6.52
CA SER A 123 -0.70 -12.92 -7.11
C SER A 123 -1.72 -14.06 -7.27
N ARG A 124 -2.65 -14.23 -6.32
CA ARG A 124 -3.73 -15.22 -6.45
C ARG A 124 -4.63 -14.89 -7.62
N ILE A 125 -5.03 -13.62 -7.76
CA ILE A 125 -5.95 -13.19 -8.81
C ILE A 125 -5.28 -13.27 -10.18
N LEU A 126 -4.07 -12.73 -10.30
CA LEU A 126 -3.38 -12.58 -11.58
C LEU A 126 -2.87 -13.90 -12.18
N LYS A 127 -2.80 -14.99 -11.40
CA LYS A 127 -2.44 -16.33 -11.88
C LYS A 127 -3.61 -17.11 -12.48
N GLU A 128 -4.84 -16.64 -12.29
CA GLU A 128 -6.02 -17.32 -12.82
C GLU A 128 -6.07 -17.17 -14.34
N ASN A 129 -6.36 -18.28 -15.02
CA ASN A 129 -6.56 -18.33 -16.46
C ASN A 129 -8.05 -18.47 -16.75
N LYS A 130 -8.71 -17.35 -17.05
CA LYS A 130 -10.16 -17.27 -17.26
C LYS A 130 -10.50 -16.54 -18.56
N THR A 131 -11.64 -16.87 -19.15
CA THR A 131 -12.27 -16.08 -20.22
C THR A 131 -12.87 -14.80 -19.67
N GLU A 132 -13.30 -13.91 -20.56
CA GLU A 132 -13.99 -12.68 -20.17
C GLU A 132 -15.29 -12.98 -19.40
N GLU A 133 -16.08 -13.95 -19.86
CA GLU A 133 -17.31 -14.38 -19.20
C GLU A 133 -17.05 -14.94 -17.81
N GLU A 134 -16.04 -15.81 -17.66
CA GLU A 134 -15.65 -16.38 -16.36
C GLU A 134 -15.13 -15.31 -15.39
N TRP A 135 -14.43 -14.29 -15.91
CA TRP A 135 -14.02 -13.14 -15.11
C TRP A 135 -15.22 -12.30 -14.69
N LYS A 136 -16.15 -12.02 -15.60
CA LYS A 136 -17.37 -11.28 -15.31
C LYS A 136 -18.18 -11.95 -14.21
N GLU A 137 -18.38 -13.26 -14.30
CA GLU A 137 -19.05 -14.06 -13.26
C GLU A 137 -18.30 -13.97 -11.92
N THR A 138 -16.96 -14.00 -11.97
CA THR A 138 -16.14 -13.87 -10.76
C THR A 138 -16.29 -12.50 -10.12
N VAL A 139 -16.24 -11.42 -10.89
CA VAL A 139 -16.39 -10.04 -10.38
C VAL A 139 -17.81 -9.80 -9.86
N LEU A 140 -18.85 -10.30 -10.56
CA LEU A 140 -20.24 -10.25 -10.09
C LEU A 140 -20.39 -10.97 -8.75
N ARG A 141 -19.81 -12.17 -8.60
CA ARG A 141 -19.81 -12.90 -7.33
C ARG A 141 -19.06 -12.14 -6.23
N MET A 142 -17.97 -11.43 -6.54
CA MET A 142 -17.28 -10.59 -5.55
C MET A 142 -18.13 -9.37 -5.14
N ARG A 143 -18.84 -8.76 -6.09
CA ARG A 143 -19.84 -7.73 -5.79
C ARG A 143 -20.94 -8.29 -4.90
N ASP A 144 -21.48 -9.47 -5.19
CA ASP A 144 -22.58 -10.04 -4.39
C ASP A 144 -22.13 -10.38 -2.96
N ASN A 145 -20.87 -10.78 -2.79
CA ASN A 145 -20.26 -11.05 -1.48
C ASN A 145 -19.84 -9.77 -0.71
N ALA A 146 -19.54 -8.68 -1.42
CA ALA A 146 -19.09 -7.41 -0.86
C ALA A 146 -19.70 -6.21 -1.61
N PRO A 147 -21.04 -6.05 -1.58
CA PRO A 147 -21.76 -5.07 -2.40
C PRO A 147 -21.41 -3.61 -2.06
N GLU A 148 -20.86 -3.38 -0.88
CA GLU A 148 -20.35 -2.10 -0.42
C GLU A 148 -19.05 -1.68 -1.10
N LEU A 149 -18.27 -2.62 -1.66
CA LEU A 149 -17.01 -2.28 -2.33
C LEU A 149 -17.20 -1.92 -3.80
N PHE A 150 -18.18 -2.51 -4.48
CA PHE A 150 -18.29 -2.41 -5.95
C PHE A 150 -19.40 -1.46 -6.40
N TYR A 151 -19.17 -0.79 -7.53
CA TYR A 151 -20.21 -0.15 -8.35
C TYR A 151 -20.57 -1.00 -9.56
N GLU A 152 -21.75 -0.76 -10.15
CA GLU A 152 -22.15 -1.42 -11.40
C GLU A 152 -21.18 -1.08 -12.55
N GLU A 153 -20.68 0.16 -12.61
CA GLU A 153 -19.66 0.55 -13.59
C GLU A 153 -18.29 -0.12 -13.37
N ASP A 154 -17.97 -0.54 -12.14
CA ASP A 154 -16.70 -1.22 -11.85
C ASP A 154 -16.64 -2.59 -12.53
N ILE A 155 -17.79 -3.24 -12.73
CA ILE A 155 -17.85 -4.63 -13.21
C ILE A 155 -17.24 -4.74 -14.61
N ALA A 156 -17.64 -3.87 -15.54
CA ALA A 156 -17.13 -3.88 -16.90
C ALA A 156 -15.63 -3.56 -16.92
N VAL A 157 -15.21 -2.51 -16.22
CA VAL A 157 -13.81 -2.05 -16.18
C VAL A 157 -12.88 -3.10 -15.58
N LEU A 158 -13.28 -3.75 -14.49
CA LEU A 158 -12.49 -4.81 -13.87
C LEU A 158 -12.45 -6.09 -14.71
N THR A 159 -13.56 -6.44 -15.36
CA THR A 159 -13.63 -7.62 -16.24
C THR A 159 -12.69 -7.46 -17.43
N GLU A 160 -12.72 -6.31 -18.11
CA GLU A 160 -11.83 -5.98 -19.21
C GLU A 160 -10.37 -6.03 -18.75
N TYR A 161 -10.05 -5.34 -17.64
CA TYR A 161 -8.71 -5.33 -17.07
C TYR A 161 -8.17 -6.73 -16.78
N LEU A 162 -8.95 -7.59 -16.11
CA LEU A 162 -8.52 -8.94 -15.74
C LEU A 162 -8.37 -9.84 -16.98
N THR A 163 -9.20 -9.65 -18.00
CA THR A 163 -9.12 -10.38 -19.26
C THR A 163 -7.86 -10.02 -20.04
N GLU A 164 -7.61 -8.73 -20.24
CA GLU A 164 -6.38 -8.23 -20.87
C GLU A 164 -5.14 -8.65 -20.10
N ARG A 165 -5.19 -8.52 -18.77
CA ARG A 165 -4.07 -8.88 -17.90
C ARG A 165 -3.79 -10.38 -17.94
N GLY A 166 -4.83 -11.23 -17.97
CA GLY A 166 -4.68 -12.67 -18.15
C GLY A 166 -4.05 -13.04 -19.49
N LYS A 167 -4.38 -12.31 -20.56
CA LYS A 167 -3.72 -12.47 -21.87
C LYS A 167 -2.23 -12.12 -21.80
N LEU A 168 -1.89 -10.98 -21.18
CA LEU A 168 -0.49 -10.61 -20.94
C LEU A 168 0.26 -11.66 -20.11
N MET A 169 -0.40 -12.27 -19.10
CA MET A 169 0.23 -13.35 -18.32
C MET A 169 0.57 -14.57 -19.15
N ARG A 170 -0.28 -14.96 -20.10
CA ARG A 170 -0.01 -16.09 -20.99
C ARG A 170 1.09 -15.79 -22.01
N ASP A 171 1.11 -14.56 -22.52
CA ASP A 171 1.90 -14.20 -23.70
C ASP A 171 3.24 -13.52 -23.36
N ASP A 172 3.43 -13.03 -22.14
CA ASP A 172 4.63 -12.28 -21.71
C ASP A 172 5.30 -12.88 -20.47
N ILE A 173 6.50 -13.43 -20.69
CA ILE A 173 7.35 -14.01 -19.65
C ILE A 173 7.74 -12.99 -18.57
N ALA A 174 7.95 -11.72 -18.92
CA ALA A 174 8.31 -10.70 -17.94
C ALA A 174 7.17 -10.50 -16.93
N SER A 175 5.94 -10.49 -17.44
CA SER A 175 4.76 -10.39 -16.59
C SER A 175 4.66 -11.61 -15.66
N GLN A 176 4.90 -12.83 -16.13
CA GLN A 176 4.89 -14.04 -15.27
C GLN A 176 5.92 -13.92 -14.14
N ILE A 177 7.15 -13.54 -14.47
CA ILE A 177 8.23 -13.32 -13.50
C ILE A 177 7.79 -12.31 -12.43
N MET A 178 7.13 -11.21 -12.82
CA MET A 178 6.68 -10.20 -11.85
C MET A 178 5.70 -10.79 -10.83
N VAL A 179 4.76 -11.60 -11.29
CA VAL A 179 3.77 -12.22 -10.39
C VAL A 179 4.42 -13.29 -9.50
N GLU A 180 5.36 -14.07 -10.03
CA GLU A 180 6.00 -15.16 -9.30
C GLU A 180 7.14 -14.73 -8.39
N LYS A 181 7.75 -13.56 -8.64
CA LYS A 181 8.95 -13.12 -7.92
C LYS A 181 8.77 -11.79 -7.21
N CYS A 182 8.01 -10.84 -7.74
CA CYS A 182 7.81 -9.54 -7.09
C CYS A 182 6.60 -9.58 -6.14
N LEU A 183 5.46 -10.13 -6.60
CA LEU A 183 4.21 -10.14 -5.83
C LEU A 183 4.13 -11.22 -4.74
N VAL A 184 5.21 -12.01 -4.56
CA VAL A 184 5.32 -12.96 -3.44
C VAL A 184 5.60 -12.23 -2.12
N CYS A 185 6.30 -11.09 -2.18
CA CYS A 185 6.64 -10.29 -1.00
C CYS A 185 6.01 -8.89 -1.01
N HIS A 186 5.67 -8.37 -2.19
CA HIS A 186 5.17 -7.00 -2.33
C HIS A 186 3.68 -7.00 -2.69
N GLU A 187 2.93 -6.12 -2.04
CA GLU A 187 1.58 -5.78 -2.45
C GLU A 187 1.60 -5.13 -3.82
N ALA A 188 0.61 -5.42 -4.65
CA ALA A 188 0.56 -4.91 -6.02
C ALA A 188 0.51 -3.38 -6.08
N GLY A 189 -0.10 -2.72 -5.09
CA GLY A 189 -0.16 -1.25 -5.05
C GLY A 189 1.22 -0.59 -5.02
N ARG A 190 2.21 -1.21 -4.34
CA ARG A 190 3.59 -0.69 -4.27
C ARG A 190 4.32 -0.73 -5.61
N ILE A 191 3.86 -1.56 -6.53
CA ILE A 191 4.49 -1.72 -7.85
C ILE A 191 3.63 -1.02 -8.90
N LEU A 192 2.35 -1.39 -9.02
CA LEU A 192 1.47 -0.94 -10.10
C LEU A 192 1.18 0.56 -10.06
N LEU A 193 1.13 1.17 -8.87
CA LEU A 193 0.85 2.61 -8.72
C LEU A 193 2.11 3.48 -8.71
N GLU A 194 3.28 2.86 -8.68
CA GLU A 194 4.55 3.55 -8.61
C GLU A 194 4.96 4.05 -10.00
N ARG A 195 5.67 5.18 -10.08
CA ARG A 195 6.15 5.75 -11.35
C ARG A 195 7.59 6.20 -11.21
N LYS A 196 8.48 5.64 -12.03
CA LYS A 196 9.92 5.93 -11.94
C LYS A 196 10.57 5.99 -13.32
N SER A 197 11.72 6.65 -13.39
CA SER A 197 12.59 6.56 -14.57
C SER A 197 13.18 5.15 -14.71
N ARG A 198 13.75 4.83 -15.87
CA ARG A 198 14.49 3.56 -16.06
C ARG A 198 15.60 3.39 -15.03
N ASN A 199 16.43 4.42 -14.85
CA ASN A 199 17.55 4.37 -13.91
C ASN A 199 17.09 4.10 -12.47
N ASP A 200 15.98 4.71 -12.06
CA ASP A 200 15.41 4.50 -10.73
C ASP A 200 14.80 3.11 -10.56
N TRP A 201 14.17 2.56 -11.61
CA TRP A 201 13.71 1.17 -11.60
C TRP A 201 14.89 0.18 -11.52
N GLU A 202 15.95 0.41 -12.28
CA GLU A 202 17.17 -0.42 -12.24
C GLU A 202 17.79 -0.45 -10.85
N LYS A 203 17.90 0.72 -10.21
CA LYS A 203 18.36 0.82 -8.82
C LYS A 203 17.44 0.07 -7.86
N CYS A 204 16.13 0.31 -7.94
CA CYS A 204 15.13 -0.32 -7.08
C CYS A 204 15.19 -1.86 -7.14
N VAL A 205 15.19 -2.45 -8.34
CA VAL A 205 15.22 -3.91 -8.51
C VAL A 205 16.59 -4.48 -8.12
N THR A 206 17.69 -3.73 -8.31
CA THR A 206 19.02 -4.11 -7.82
C THR A 206 19.02 -4.23 -6.30
N ASP A 207 18.48 -3.23 -5.61
CA ASP A 207 18.37 -3.25 -4.14
C ASP A 207 17.49 -4.42 -3.68
N MET A 208 16.36 -4.68 -4.36
CA MET A 208 15.50 -5.83 -4.05
C MET A 208 16.21 -7.16 -4.28
N ARG A 209 17.05 -7.29 -5.31
CA ARG A 209 17.86 -8.50 -5.55
C ARG A 209 18.80 -8.78 -4.39
N VAL A 210 19.50 -7.74 -3.93
CA VAL A 210 20.45 -7.84 -2.81
C VAL A 210 19.70 -8.27 -1.54
N LEU A 211 18.58 -7.62 -1.24
CA LEU A 211 17.76 -7.95 -0.07
C LEU A 211 17.19 -9.36 -0.15
N ALA A 212 16.65 -9.77 -1.31
CA ALA A 212 16.11 -11.10 -1.51
C ALA A 212 17.20 -12.18 -1.37
N LYS A 213 18.40 -11.94 -1.92
CA LYS A 213 19.55 -12.84 -1.75
C LYS A 213 19.97 -12.95 -0.29
N GLN A 214 19.99 -11.85 0.45
CA GLN A 214 20.31 -11.86 1.87
C GLN A 214 19.27 -12.63 2.69
N LYS A 215 17.98 -12.45 2.38
CA LYS A 215 16.85 -13.07 3.09
C LYS A 215 16.70 -14.55 2.79
N PHE A 216 16.73 -14.94 1.52
CA PHE A 216 16.47 -16.31 1.07
C PHE A 216 17.73 -17.13 0.81
N LYS A 217 18.92 -16.53 0.94
CA LYS A 217 20.23 -17.17 0.70
C LYS A 217 20.37 -17.82 -0.69
N LYS A 218 19.59 -17.35 -1.67
CA LYS A 218 19.61 -17.78 -3.07
C LYS A 218 19.50 -16.58 -3.99
N ASP A 219 19.99 -16.70 -5.22
CA ASP A 219 19.71 -15.66 -6.22
C ASP A 219 18.22 -15.71 -6.59
N TRP A 220 17.54 -14.56 -6.47
CA TRP A 220 16.09 -14.51 -6.60
C TRP A 220 15.66 -14.47 -8.08
N PHE A 221 16.41 -13.75 -8.90
CA PHE A 221 16.26 -13.72 -10.35
C PHE A 221 17.60 -13.76 -11.08
N THR A 222 17.61 -14.40 -12.25
CA THR A 222 18.77 -14.44 -13.16
C THR A 222 19.02 -13.06 -13.77
N SER A 223 20.18 -12.87 -14.41
CA SER A 223 20.47 -11.62 -15.12
C SER A 223 19.49 -11.33 -16.26
N ASP A 224 18.98 -12.36 -16.94
CA ASP A 224 18.00 -12.21 -18.01
C ASP A 224 16.63 -11.81 -17.45
N GLU A 225 16.19 -12.48 -16.38
CA GLU A 225 14.94 -12.14 -15.69
C GLU A 225 14.98 -10.72 -15.13
N PHE A 226 16.13 -10.29 -14.61
CA PHE A 226 16.34 -8.91 -14.16
C PHE A 226 16.05 -7.91 -15.28
N ARG A 227 16.66 -8.10 -16.46
CA ARG A 227 16.45 -7.20 -17.60
C ARG A 227 14.99 -7.18 -18.06
N LEU A 228 14.36 -8.35 -18.14
CA LEU A 228 12.95 -8.48 -18.52
C LEU A 228 12.02 -7.73 -17.56
N ILE A 229 12.28 -7.82 -16.25
CA ILE A 229 11.50 -7.10 -15.24
C ILE A 229 11.67 -5.58 -15.37
N ILE A 230 12.90 -5.09 -15.57
CA ILE A 230 13.13 -3.66 -15.78
C ILE A 230 12.38 -3.15 -17.01
N ASP A 231 12.46 -3.88 -18.12
CA ASP A 231 11.79 -3.47 -19.36
C ASP A 231 10.26 -3.45 -19.19
N LEU A 232 9.69 -4.41 -18.46
CA LEU A 232 8.26 -4.42 -18.12
C LEU A 232 7.88 -3.22 -17.23
N LEU A 233 8.63 -2.96 -16.16
CA LEU A 233 8.36 -1.88 -15.21
C LEU A 233 8.49 -0.50 -15.89
N VAL A 234 9.46 -0.31 -16.78
CA VAL A 234 9.57 0.93 -17.57
C VAL A 234 8.39 1.05 -18.54
N LYS A 235 8.04 -0.02 -19.25
CA LYS A 235 6.93 -0.01 -20.21
C LYS A 235 5.59 0.34 -19.54
N THR A 236 5.37 -0.16 -18.33
CA THR A 236 4.04 -0.12 -17.69
C THR A 236 3.95 0.88 -16.54
N GLN A 237 5.07 1.25 -15.91
CA GLN A 237 5.20 2.16 -14.77
C GLN A 237 6.31 3.21 -14.99
N GLY A 238 6.75 3.42 -16.22
CA GLY A 238 7.66 4.50 -16.56
C GLY A 238 7.02 5.86 -16.36
N LEU A 239 7.83 6.87 -16.04
CA LEU A 239 7.40 8.26 -16.21
C LEU A 239 7.04 8.47 -17.67
N LYS A 240 5.85 9.00 -17.94
CA LYS A 240 5.50 9.45 -19.30
C LYS A 240 6.35 10.69 -19.57
N ASP A 241 7.06 10.72 -20.69
CA ASP A 241 7.67 11.95 -21.16
C ASP A 241 6.55 12.99 -21.32
N GLY A 242 6.70 14.13 -20.66
CA GLY A 242 5.72 15.22 -20.65
C GLY A 242 5.60 15.91 -21.99
#